data_AF-A0A843HKZ7-F1
#
_entry.id   AF-A0A843HKZ7-F1
#
_cell.length_a   1.000
_cell.length_b   1.000
_cell.length_c   1.000
_cell.angle_alpha   90.00
_cell.angle_beta   90.00
_cell.angle_gamma   90.00
#
_symmetry.space_group_name_H-M   'P 1'
#
loop_
_entity.id
_entity.type
_entity.pdbx_description
1 polymer ?
#
loop_
_entity_poly.entity_id
_entity_poly.type
_entity_poly.pdbx_seq_one_letter_code
_entity_poly.pdbx_strand_id
1 'polypeptide(L)'
;MKRKIFAVSDIHGDYDALIHGLLEAGYDEKNKKHLLVVLGDNFDRGSQSLDVYNYLKKLTDEGKAVVIMGNHDLMFIDYLTGECITPFNYMHNGENETFAEFLHQTAPFEMYCLLHGIDDKEVTYGDFAEWVSDAREEINNEYPELLPWLQNLPYYYETKNYIFTHGAIDTEANNWKEPHIIKYSYTDWQALTWDDGSFFSKPIINTDKTVVIGHFGTMHLRDMYDLSYEDGKKSDILTRDDGRV
;
A
#
# COMPACT_ATOMS: atom_id res chain seq x y z
N MET A 1 -10.36 -22.40 14.24
CA MET A 1 -9.05 -23.07 14.02
C MET A 1 -7.96 -22.02 14.06
N LYS A 2 -6.80 -22.30 14.66
CA LYS A 2 -5.65 -21.38 14.66
C LYS A 2 -5.01 -21.36 13.27
N ARG A 3 -4.95 -20.20 12.60
CA ARG A 3 -4.22 -20.00 11.34
C ARG A 3 -2.79 -19.51 11.65
N LYS A 4 -1.80 -19.89 10.84
CA LYS A 4 -0.46 -19.31 10.78
C LYS A 4 -0.53 -18.10 9.85
N ILE A 5 -0.14 -16.94 10.37
CA ILE A 5 -0.13 -15.68 9.62
C ILE A 5 1.23 -15.52 8.96
N PHE A 6 1.20 -15.07 7.71
CA PHE A 6 2.35 -14.60 6.94
C PHE A 6 2.06 -13.15 6.62
N ALA A 7 2.89 -12.24 7.12
CA ALA A 7 2.70 -10.81 6.95
C ALA A 7 3.76 -10.25 5.99
N VAL A 8 3.36 -9.36 5.09
CA VAL A 8 4.20 -8.66 4.11
C VAL A 8 3.64 -7.25 3.92
N SER A 9 4.44 -6.31 3.43
CA SER A 9 3.99 -4.94 3.15
C SER A 9 4.76 -4.36 1.96
N ASP A 10 4.24 -3.26 1.42
CA ASP A 10 4.95 -2.37 0.49
C ASP A 10 5.44 -3.15 -0.74
N ILE A 11 4.52 -3.90 -1.35
CA ILE A 11 4.81 -4.75 -2.51
C ILE A 11 5.20 -3.88 -3.70
N HIS A 12 4.57 -2.71 -3.86
CA HIS A 12 4.89 -1.73 -4.90
C HIS A 12 5.07 -2.36 -6.28
N GLY A 13 4.08 -3.14 -6.73
CA GLY A 13 4.13 -3.75 -8.06
C GLY A 13 5.28 -4.73 -8.28
N ASP A 14 5.97 -5.23 -7.26
CA ASP A 14 7.02 -6.27 -7.38
C ASP A 14 6.44 -7.65 -7.04
N TYR A 15 5.70 -8.21 -8.00
CA TYR A 15 5.04 -9.51 -7.85
C TYR A 15 6.05 -10.64 -7.65
N ASP A 16 7.15 -10.63 -8.39
CA ASP A 16 8.16 -11.68 -8.31
C ASP A 16 8.81 -11.71 -6.91
N ALA A 17 9.18 -10.55 -6.35
CA ALA A 17 9.70 -10.46 -4.99
C ALA A 17 8.68 -10.93 -3.95
N LEU A 18 7.40 -10.56 -4.11
CA LEU A 18 6.32 -11.04 -3.25
C LEU A 18 6.26 -12.58 -3.22
N ILE A 19 6.20 -13.21 -4.40
CA ILE A 19 6.10 -14.67 -4.49
C ILE A 19 7.35 -15.35 -3.93
N HIS A 20 8.54 -14.85 -4.26
CA HIS A 20 9.79 -15.36 -3.72
C HIS A 20 9.84 -15.27 -2.19
N GLY A 21 9.52 -14.11 -1.61
CA GLY A 21 9.53 -13.91 -0.16
C GLY A 21 8.51 -14.81 0.57
N LEU A 22 7.32 -14.97 -0.01
CA LEU A 22 6.30 -15.89 0.53
C LEU A 22 6.77 -17.35 0.50
N LEU A 23 7.38 -17.79 -0.60
CA LEU A 23 7.92 -19.15 -0.72
C LEU A 23 9.04 -19.41 0.29
N GLU A 24 9.98 -18.47 0.44
CA GLU A 24 11.07 -18.57 1.43
C GLU A 24 10.55 -18.61 2.87
N ALA A 25 9.49 -17.86 3.18
CA ALA A 25 8.83 -17.91 4.48
C ALA A 25 8.08 -19.24 4.74
N GLY A 26 7.87 -20.05 3.70
CA GLY A 26 7.12 -21.31 3.74
C GLY A 26 5.61 -21.09 3.70
N TYR A 27 5.14 -20.03 3.03
CA TYR A 27 3.73 -19.83 2.73
C TYR A 27 3.25 -20.85 1.70
N ASP A 28 1.97 -21.20 1.78
CA ASP A 28 1.33 -22.15 0.87
C ASP A 28 -0.15 -21.77 0.76
N GLU A 29 -0.54 -21.22 -0.39
CA GLU A 29 -1.92 -20.81 -0.68
C GLU A 29 -2.94 -21.98 -0.66
N LYS A 30 -2.48 -23.23 -0.76
CA LYS A 30 -3.34 -24.42 -0.69
C LYS A 30 -3.55 -24.89 0.75
N ASN A 31 -2.70 -24.47 1.68
CA ASN A 31 -2.83 -24.81 3.08
C ASN A 31 -3.89 -23.93 3.76
N LYS A 32 -5.06 -24.52 4.06
CA LYS A 32 -6.19 -23.84 4.73
C LYS A 32 -5.86 -23.28 6.13
N LYS A 33 -4.71 -23.62 6.71
CA LYS A 33 -4.23 -23.06 7.97
C LYS A 33 -3.33 -21.84 7.76
N HIS A 34 -2.91 -21.52 6.54
CA HIS A 34 -2.15 -20.32 6.25
C HIS A 34 -3.10 -19.15 5.95
N LEU A 35 -2.71 -17.95 6.40
CA LEU A 35 -3.39 -16.70 6.10
C LEU A 35 -2.31 -15.70 5.68
N LEU A 36 -2.48 -15.07 4.53
CA LEU A 36 -1.67 -13.94 4.10
C LEU A 36 -2.27 -12.66 4.68
N VAL A 37 -1.45 -11.79 5.26
CA VAL A 37 -1.83 -10.45 5.68
C VAL A 37 -0.89 -9.47 4.98
N VAL A 38 -1.43 -8.67 4.07
CA VAL A 38 -0.66 -7.64 3.34
C VAL A 38 -0.96 -6.30 3.99
N LEU A 39 0.07 -5.53 4.34
CA LEU A 39 -0.06 -4.28 5.09
C LEU A 39 -0.14 -3.04 4.18
N GLY A 40 -0.63 -3.18 2.95
CA GLY A 40 -0.87 -2.08 2.02
C GLY A 40 0.31 -1.77 1.10
N ASP A 41 0.13 -0.71 0.31
CA ASP A 41 1.07 -0.23 -0.69
C ASP A 41 1.37 -1.31 -1.74
N ASN A 42 0.31 -1.76 -2.39
CA ASN A 42 0.37 -2.86 -3.35
C ASN A 42 0.82 -2.40 -4.75
N PHE A 43 0.59 -1.13 -5.07
CA PHE A 43 0.78 -0.51 -6.38
C PHE A 43 1.93 0.49 -6.38
N ASP A 44 2.21 1.02 -7.56
CA ASP A 44 3.21 2.03 -7.89
C ASP A 44 4.65 1.54 -7.79
N ARG A 45 5.56 2.24 -8.48
CA ARG A 45 7.02 2.04 -8.52
C ARG A 45 7.47 0.78 -9.27
N GLY A 46 6.88 -0.38 -9.01
CA GLY A 46 7.16 -1.62 -9.72
C GLY A 46 6.28 -1.84 -10.94
N SER A 47 6.69 -2.76 -11.82
CA SER A 47 6.12 -2.98 -13.15
C SER A 47 5.24 -4.24 -13.25
N GLN A 48 4.77 -4.78 -12.11
CA GLN A 48 3.90 -5.96 -12.06
C GLN A 48 2.64 -5.69 -11.23
N SER A 49 2.18 -4.44 -11.17
CA SER A 49 0.98 -4.01 -10.43
C SER A 49 -0.27 -4.83 -10.79
N LEU A 50 -0.44 -5.19 -12.07
CA LEU A 50 -1.57 -6.01 -12.52
C LEU A 50 -1.48 -7.45 -12.00
N ASP A 51 -0.29 -8.06 -11.95
CA ASP A 51 -0.08 -9.39 -11.38
C ASP A 51 -0.33 -9.40 -9.86
N VAL A 52 0.12 -8.35 -9.16
CA VAL A 52 -0.15 -8.14 -7.73
C VAL A 52 -1.66 -8.08 -7.49
N TYR A 53 -2.39 -7.26 -8.24
CA TYR A 53 -3.85 -7.17 -8.14
C TYR A 53 -4.51 -8.53 -8.36
N ASN A 54 -4.22 -9.20 -9.47
CA ASN A 54 -4.82 -10.49 -9.81
C ASN A 54 -4.60 -11.55 -8.72
N TYR A 55 -3.40 -11.60 -8.16
CA TYR A 55 -3.06 -12.53 -7.10
C TYR A 55 -3.76 -12.21 -5.78
N LEU A 56 -3.71 -10.95 -5.34
CA LEU A 56 -4.29 -10.53 -4.06
C LEU A 56 -5.82 -10.59 -4.10
N LYS A 57 -6.45 -10.11 -5.17
CA LYS A 57 -7.91 -10.17 -5.39
C LYS A 57 -8.43 -11.61 -5.28
N LYS A 58 -7.80 -12.55 -6.00
CA LYS A 58 -8.12 -13.99 -5.92
C LYS A 58 -8.05 -14.48 -4.47
N LEU A 59 -6.97 -14.18 -3.74
CA LEU A 59 -6.80 -14.67 -2.38
C LEU A 59 -7.77 -14.04 -1.38
N THR A 60 -8.13 -12.76 -1.56
CA THR A 60 -9.16 -12.10 -0.73
C THR A 60 -10.53 -12.71 -0.99
N ASP A 61 -10.90 -12.97 -2.25
CA ASP A 61 -12.18 -13.59 -2.62
C ASP A 61 -12.31 -15.01 -2.05
N GLU A 62 -11.20 -15.74 -1.99
CA GLU A 62 -11.13 -17.08 -1.38
C GLU A 62 -11.06 -17.06 0.16
N GLY A 63 -11.01 -15.87 0.80
CA GLY A 63 -10.88 -15.72 2.25
C GLY A 63 -9.53 -16.21 2.82
N LYS A 64 -8.48 -16.19 1.98
CA LYS A 64 -7.11 -16.65 2.25
C LYS A 64 -6.13 -15.51 2.49
N ALA A 65 -6.48 -14.29 2.08
CA ALA A 65 -5.72 -13.09 2.37
C ALA A 65 -6.59 -12.03 3.07
N VAL A 66 -5.94 -11.20 3.87
CA VAL A 66 -6.44 -9.88 4.29
C VAL A 66 -5.46 -8.86 3.73
N VAL A 67 -5.94 -7.94 2.90
CA VAL A 67 -5.13 -6.87 2.34
C VAL A 67 -5.58 -5.58 3.02
N ILE A 68 -4.64 -4.87 3.63
CA ILE A 68 -4.89 -3.63 4.35
C ILE A 68 -4.67 -2.46 3.39
N MET A 69 -5.43 -1.38 3.56
CA MET A 69 -5.26 -0.13 2.83
C MET A 69 -3.92 0.55 3.18
N GLY A 70 -3.07 0.76 2.18
CA GLY A 70 -1.91 1.65 2.23
C GLY A 70 -2.20 3.03 1.64
N ASN A 71 -1.22 3.93 1.74
CA ASN A 71 -1.39 5.29 1.20
C ASN A 71 -1.33 5.31 -0.34
N HIS A 72 -0.55 4.42 -0.97
CA HIS A 72 -0.55 4.26 -2.43
C HIS A 72 -1.86 3.65 -2.95
N ASP A 73 -2.46 2.75 -2.19
CA ASP A 73 -3.78 2.21 -2.53
C ASP A 73 -4.87 3.31 -2.49
N LEU A 74 -4.79 4.24 -1.53
CA LEU A 74 -5.64 5.43 -1.47
C LEU A 74 -5.41 6.37 -2.66
N MET A 75 -4.17 6.65 -3.02
CA MET A 75 -3.86 7.47 -4.21
C MET A 75 -4.47 6.87 -5.48
N PHE A 76 -4.41 5.54 -5.63
CA PHE A 76 -5.02 4.88 -6.78
C PHE A 76 -6.56 4.94 -6.74
N ILE A 77 -7.19 4.84 -5.57
CA ILE A 77 -8.63 5.10 -5.42
C ILE A 77 -8.97 6.52 -5.85
N ASP A 78 -8.24 7.52 -5.37
CA ASP A 78 -8.50 8.93 -5.67
C ASP A 78 -8.39 9.20 -7.17
N TYR A 79 -7.48 8.53 -7.87
CA TYR A 79 -7.40 8.55 -9.34
C TYR A 79 -8.64 7.92 -9.98
N LEU A 80 -8.97 6.69 -9.58
CA LEU A 80 -10.08 5.92 -10.16
C LEU A 80 -11.46 6.57 -9.93
N THR A 81 -11.61 7.36 -8.87
CA THR A 81 -12.82 8.15 -8.57
C THR A 81 -12.80 9.55 -9.20
N GLY A 82 -11.64 10.04 -9.65
CA GLY A 82 -11.46 11.40 -10.15
C GLY A 82 -11.31 12.46 -9.07
N GLU A 83 -11.07 12.08 -7.82
CA GLU A 83 -10.77 13.00 -6.73
C GLU A 83 -9.34 13.57 -6.85
N CYS A 84 -8.43 12.82 -7.46
CA CYS A 84 -7.08 13.26 -7.81
C CYS A 84 -6.91 13.43 -9.32
N ILE A 85 -6.50 14.62 -9.76
CA ILE A 85 -6.15 14.94 -11.15
C ILE A 85 -4.75 15.57 -11.28
N THR A 86 -3.94 15.49 -10.22
CA THR A 86 -2.61 16.10 -10.22
C THR A 86 -1.58 15.17 -10.85
N PRO A 87 -0.65 15.67 -11.69
CA PRO A 87 0.43 14.87 -12.24
C PRO A 87 1.53 14.54 -11.21
N PHE A 88 1.45 15.06 -9.99
CA PHE A 88 2.51 14.91 -8.99
C PHE A 88 2.82 13.44 -8.69
N ASN A 89 1.80 12.62 -8.43
CA ASN A 89 2.03 11.22 -8.08
C ASN A 89 2.47 10.39 -9.30
N TYR A 90 1.90 10.67 -10.48
CA TYR A 90 2.37 10.14 -11.76
C TYR A 90 3.88 10.34 -11.94
N MET A 91 4.37 11.54 -11.68
CA MET A 91 5.78 11.91 -11.90
C MET A 91 6.74 11.49 -10.78
N HIS A 92 6.25 11.34 -9.54
CA HIS A 92 7.13 11.26 -8.37
C HIS A 92 6.89 10.07 -7.45
N ASN A 93 5.72 9.44 -7.53
CA ASN A 93 5.34 8.35 -6.62
C ASN A 93 5.24 6.99 -7.31
N GLY A 94 5.41 6.92 -8.64
CA GLY A 94 5.45 5.66 -9.39
C GLY A 94 4.09 5.22 -9.94
N GLU A 95 3.07 6.07 -9.86
CA GLU A 95 1.74 5.81 -10.48
C GLU A 95 1.84 5.59 -11.99
N ASN A 96 2.84 6.19 -12.65
CA ASN A 96 3.12 5.97 -14.06
C ASN A 96 3.32 4.48 -14.41
N GLU A 97 3.96 3.71 -13.52
CA GLU A 97 4.19 2.27 -13.70
C GLU A 97 2.89 1.49 -13.51
N THR A 98 2.08 1.85 -12.51
CA THR A 98 0.75 1.28 -12.31
C THR A 98 -0.12 1.49 -13.55
N PHE A 99 -0.20 2.73 -14.06
CA PHE A 99 -1.00 3.00 -15.24
C PHE A 99 -0.44 2.33 -16.49
N ALA A 100 0.88 2.17 -16.60
CA ALA A 100 1.46 1.48 -17.74
C ALA A 100 0.95 0.03 -17.84
N GLU A 101 0.86 -0.67 -16.71
CA GLU A 101 0.33 -2.03 -16.64
C GLU A 101 -1.18 -2.07 -16.88
N PHE A 102 -1.95 -1.22 -16.19
CA PHE A 102 -3.42 -1.23 -16.29
C PHE A 102 -3.96 -0.70 -17.62
N LEU A 103 -3.20 0.11 -18.36
CA LEU A 103 -3.56 0.60 -19.71
C LEU A 103 -2.87 -0.19 -20.83
N HIS A 104 -2.05 -1.18 -20.49
CA HIS A 104 -1.22 -1.95 -21.45
C HIS A 104 -0.33 -1.05 -22.33
N GLN A 105 0.22 0.02 -21.76
CA GLN A 105 0.92 1.09 -22.47
C GLN A 105 2.18 1.54 -21.74
N THR A 106 3.35 1.41 -22.37
CA THR A 106 4.57 2.03 -21.83
C THR A 106 4.49 3.55 -21.91
N ALA A 107 4.79 4.24 -20.80
CA ALA A 107 4.77 5.71 -20.70
C ALA A 107 3.44 6.31 -21.22
N PRO A 108 2.30 5.97 -20.55
CA PRO A 108 0.98 6.13 -21.15
C PRO A 108 0.60 7.60 -21.40
N PHE A 109 1.03 8.54 -20.54
CA PHE A 109 0.74 9.95 -20.75
C PHE A 109 1.63 10.55 -21.85
N GLU A 110 2.91 10.19 -21.88
CA GLU A 110 3.83 10.63 -22.93
C GLU A 110 3.37 10.12 -24.31
N MET A 111 2.87 8.89 -24.38
CA MET A 111 2.29 8.33 -25.59
C MET A 111 1.03 9.08 -26.01
N TYR A 112 0.15 9.41 -25.06
CA TYR A 112 -1.02 10.25 -25.32
C TYR A 112 -0.63 11.59 -25.94
N CYS A 113 0.35 12.29 -25.35
CA CYS A 113 0.86 13.56 -25.87
C CYS A 113 1.39 13.42 -27.30
N LEU A 114 2.19 12.38 -27.57
CA LEU A 114 2.74 12.11 -28.90
C LEU A 114 1.63 11.89 -29.95
N LEU A 115 0.60 11.11 -29.61
CA LEU A 115 -0.51 10.79 -30.52
C LEU A 115 -1.41 11.99 -30.81
N HIS A 116 -1.51 12.93 -29.87
CA HIS A 116 -2.29 14.16 -30.02
C HIS A 116 -1.47 15.34 -30.56
N GLY A 117 -0.17 15.14 -30.84
CA GLY A 117 0.72 16.18 -31.36
C GLY A 117 1.03 17.28 -30.35
N ILE A 118 1.01 16.95 -29.05
CA ILE A 118 1.37 17.85 -27.95
C ILE A 118 2.89 17.83 -27.80
N ASP A 119 3.51 19.01 -27.89
CA ASP A 119 4.95 19.20 -27.68
C ASP A 119 5.27 19.02 -26.18
N ASP A 120 6.34 18.29 -25.86
CA ASP A 120 6.75 17.97 -24.49
C ASP A 120 7.02 19.22 -23.65
N LYS A 121 7.37 20.34 -24.28
CA LYS A 121 7.62 21.63 -23.62
C LYS A 121 6.39 22.47 -23.40
N GLU A 122 5.27 22.12 -24.05
CA GLU A 122 4.02 22.87 -24.02
C GLU A 122 2.89 22.10 -23.31
N VAL A 123 3.20 20.95 -22.71
CA VAL A 123 2.24 20.17 -21.92
C VAL A 123 1.65 21.02 -20.79
N THR A 124 0.33 21.03 -20.70
CA THR A 124 -0.42 21.75 -19.68
C THR A 124 -1.08 20.80 -18.69
N TYR A 125 -1.54 21.34 -17.55
CA TYR A 125 -2.41 20.60 -16.63
C TYR A 125 -3.74 20.18 -17.28
N GLY A 126 -4.21 20.90 -18.31
CA GLY A 126 -5.43 20.53 -19.04
C GLY A 126 -5.24 19.24 -19.83
N ASP A 127 -4.11 19.11 -20.52
CA ASP A 127 -3.78 17.91 -21.30
C ASP A 127 -3.70 16.67 -20.40
N PHE A 128 -3.07 16.81 -19.22
CA PHE A 128 -3.03 15.74 -18.23
C PHE A 128 -4.43 15.40 -17.70
N ALA A 129 -5.24 16.40 -17.36
CA ALA A 129 -6.59 16.17 -16.86
C ALA A 129 -7.51 15.48 -17.89
N GLU A 130 -7.38 15.82 -19.17
CA GLU A 130 -8.09 15.15 -20.26
C GLU A 130 -7.66 13.68 -20.38
N TRP A 131 -6.35 13.42 -20.46
CA TRP A 131 -5.83 12.06 -20.51
C TRP A 131 -6.23 11.23 -19.29
N VAL A 132 -6.12 11.78 -18.07
CA VAL A 132 -6.52 11.10 -16.84
C VAL A 132 -7.98 10.69 -16.87
N SER A 133 -8.86 11.53 -17.41
CA SER A 133 -10.28 11.18 -17.54
C SER A 133 -10.47 9.96 -18.44
N ASP A 134 -9.80 9.93 -19.59
CA ASP A 134 -9.88 8.84 -20.57
C ASP A 134 -9.27 7.54 -19.99
N ALA A 135 -8.06 7.63 -19.44
CA ALA A 135 -7.37 6.51 -18.81
C ALA A 135 -8.17 5.91 -17.65
N ARG A 136 -8.77 6.75 -16.80
CA ARG A 136 -9.65 6.28 -15.72
C ARG A 136 -10.86 5.52 -16.26
N GLU A 137 -11.50 6.03 -17.32
CA GLU A 137 -12.64 5.35 -17.94
C GLU A 137 -12.24 3.99 -18.51
N GLU A 138 -11.10 3.93 -19.22
CA GLU A 138 -10.53 2.69 -19.75
C GLU A 138 -10.28 1.66 -18.64
N ILE A 139 -9.55 2.04 -17.59
CA ILE A 139 -9.24 1.14 -16.46
C ILE A 139 -10.50 0.67 -15.75
N ASN A 140 -11.45 1.55 -15.44
CA ASN A 140 -12.69 1.16 -14.75
C ASN A 140 -13.57 0.26 -15.62
N ASN A 141 -13.55 0.42 -16.94
CA ASN A 141 -14.31 -0.43 -17.87
C ASN A 141 -13.67 -1.81 -18.04
N GLU A 142 -12.34 -1.89 -18.12
CA GLU A 142 -11.62 -3.16 -18.26
C GLU A 142 -11.58 -3.95 -16.94
N TYR A 143 -11.43 -3.26 -15.81
CA TYR A 143 -11.30 -3.84 -14.47
C TYR A 143 -12.42 -3.37 -13.53
N PRO A 144 -13.70 -3.72 -13.80
CA PRO A 144 -14.85 -3.20 -13.05
C PRO A 144 -14.88 -3.63 -11.57
N GLU A 145 -14.11 -4.65 -11.19
CA GLU A 145 -14.00 -5.10 -9.80
C GLU A 145 -12.85 -4.44 -9.02
N LEU A 146 -11.96 -3.69 -9.68
CA LEU A 146 -10.78 -3.08 -9.05
C LEU A 146 -11.16 -2.04 -8.01
N LEU A 147 -11.89 -1.00 -8.41
CA LEU A 147 -12.30 0.07 -7.52
C LEU A 147 -13.18 -0.44 -6.36
N PRO A 148 -14.23 -1.27 -6.59
CA PRO A 148 -14.97 -1.87 -5.49
C PRO A 148 -14.12 -2.72 -4.55
N TRP A 149 -13.12 -3.44 -5.06
CA TRP A 149 -12.21 -4.21 -4.21
C TRP A 149 -11.33 -3.31 -3.34
N LEU A 150 -10.70 -2.28 -3.95
CA LEU A 150 -9.87 -1.29 -3.26
C LEU A 150 -10.65 -0.59 -2.15
N GLN A 151 -11.86 -0.09 -2.44
CA GLN A 151 -12.70 0.61 -1.47
C GLN A 151 -13.17 -0.27 -0.30
N ASN A 152 -13.11 -1.59 -0.44
CA ASN A 152 -13.46 -2.54 0.62
C ASN A 152 -12.26 -3.02 1.46
N LEU A 153 -11.03 -2.57 1.15
CA LEU A 153 -9.87 -2.91 1.95
C LEU A 153 -10.00 -2.34 3.38
N PRO A 154 -9.83 -3.15 4.43
CA PRO A 154 -9.81 -2.65 5.80
C PRO A 154 -8.54 -1.82 6.07
N TYR A 155 -8.59 -0.91 7.04
CA TYR A 155 -7.40 -0.20 7.51
C TYR A 155 -6.58 -0.97 8.54
N TYR A 156 -7.15 -2.02 9.14
CA TYR A 156 -6.42 -2.85 10.08
C TYR A 156 -6.93 -4.29 10.09
N TYR A 157 -6.08 -5.22 10.53
CA TYR A 157 -6.46 -6.57 10.89
C TYR A 157 -6.06 -6.86 12.33
N GLU A 158 -7.03 -7.30 13.14
CA GLU A 158 -6.83 -7.49 14.57
C GLU A 158 -6.88 -8.98 14.96
N THR A 159 -5.90 -9.43 15.74
CA THR A 159 -5.90 -10.74 16.38
C THR A 159 -5.96 -10.59 17.90
N LYS A 160 -5.84 -11.70 18.65
CA LYS A 160 -5.79 -11.63 20.12
C LYS A 160 -4.62 -10.77 20.62
N ASN A 161 -3.46 -10.86 19.97
CA ASN A 161 -2.21 -10.28 20.48
C ASN A 161 -1.61 -9.20 19.56
N TYR A 162 -2.07 -9.11 18.32
CA TYR A 162 -1.48 -8.25 17.29
C TYR A 162 -2.53 -7.35 16.64
N ILE A 163 -2.12 -6.15 16.28
CA ILE A 163 -2.80 -5.24 15.36
C ILE A 163 -1.90 -5.11 14.13
N PHE A 164 -2.42 -5.39 12.96
CA PHE A 164 -1.75 -5.18 11.69
C PHE A 164 -2.38 -3.94 11.05
N THR A 165 -1.58 -2.97 10.62
CA THR A 165 -2.01 -1.74 9.96
C THR A 165 -0.91 -1.28 9.00
N HIS A 166 -1.17 -0.32 8.12
CA HIS A 166 -0.16 0.17 7.17
C HIS A 166 0.88 1.07 7.85
N GLY A 167 0.50 2.29 8.25
CA GLY A 167 1.44 3.26 8.82
C GLY A 167 1.46 3.30 10.35
N ALA A 168 0.30 3.56 10.97
CA ALA A 168 0.22 3.77 12.41
C ALA A 168 -1.16 3.42 13.01
N ILE A 169 -1.24 3.46 14.34
CA ILE A 169 -2.49 3.68 15.08
C ILE A 169 -2.44 5.03 15.79
N ASP A 170 -3.60 5.62 16.06
CA ASP A 170 -3.67 6.82 16.89
C ASP A 170 -3.42 6.44 18.36
N THR A 171 -2.26 6.84 18.90
CA THR A 171 -1.86 6.56 20.29
C THR A 171 -2.50 7.49 21.31
N GLU A 172 -3.02 8.63 20.85
CA GLU A 172 -3.65 9.65 21.71
C GLU A 172 -5.15 9.43 21.87
N ALA A 173 -5.78 8.69 20.95
CA ALA A 173 -7.17 8.28 21.06
C ALA A 173 -7.39 7.31 22.23
N ASN A 174 -8.50 7.49 22.97
CA ASN A 174 -8.92 6.56 24.04
C ASN A 174 -9.16 5.14 23.50
N ASN A 175 -9.72 5.05 22.29
CA ASN A 175 -9.90 3.82 21.55
C ASN A 175 -9.17 3.97 20.22
N TRP A 176 -8.07 3.24 20.03
CA TRP A 176 -7.27 3.30 18.79
C TRP A 176 -8.08 2.96 17.51
N LYS A 177 -9.25 2.33 17.65
CA LYS A 177 -10.16 2.03 16.53
C LYS A 177 -10.93 3.25 16.01
N GLU A 178 -10.99 4.31 16.82
CA GLU A 178 -11.66 5.57 16.55
C GLU A 178 -10.59 6.69 16.55
N PRO A 179 -9.69 6.72 15.56
CA PRO A 179 -8.67 7.75 15.48
C PRO A 179 -9.30 9.12 15.21
N HIS A 180 -8.63 10.19 15.64
CA HIS A 180 -9.08 11.57 15.46
C HIS A 180 -7.91 12.45 15.01
N ILE A 181 -7.39 12.15 13.82
CA ILE A 181 -6.18 12.77 13.26
C ILE A 181 -6.45 13.31 11.85
N ILE A 182 -5.72 14.35 11.45
CA ILE A 182 -5.80 14.92 10.10
C ILE A 182 -4.37 15.07 9.56
N LYS A 183 -4.14 14.58 8.34
CA LYS A 183 -2.83 14.68 7.65
C LYS A 183 -3.03 14.72 6.14
N TYR A 184 -2.35 15.62 5.44
CA TYR A 184 -2.41 15.79 3.97
C TYR A 184 -3.85 15.79 3.39
N SER A 185 -4.79 16.43 4.08
CA SER A 185 -6.24 16.47 3.77
C SER A 185 -7.02 15.18 4.01
N TYR A 186 -6.36 14.08 4.40
CA TYR A 186 -7.01 12.88 4.89
C TYR A 186 -7.37 13.00 6.37
N THR A 187 -8.36 12.24 6.81
CA THR A 187 -8.80 12.17 8.20
C THR A 187 -8.72 10.74 8.73
N ASP A 188 -8.59 10.62 10.05
CA ASP A 188 -8.73 9.37 10.79
C ASP A 188 -7.81 8.27 10.24
N TRP A 189 -8.36 7.13 9.84
CA TRP A 189 -7.57 6.00 9.34
C TRP A 189 -6.83 6.31 8.04
N GLN A 190 -7.41 7.12 7.14
CA GLN A 190 -6.70 7.51 5.92
C GLN A 190 -5.45 8.32 6.27
N ALA A 191 -5.54 9.25 7.21
CA ALA A 191 -4.39 10.03 7.67
C ALA A 191 -3.30 9.17 8.32
N LEU A 192 -3.67 8.09 9.01
CA LEU A 192 -2.73 7.15 9.63
C LEU A 192 -1.97 6.27 8.63
N THR A 193 -2.44 6.15 7.38
CA THR A 193 -1.65 5.51 6.32
C THR A 193 -0.40 6.32 5.96
N TRP A 194 -0.41 7.62 6.23
CA TRP A 194 0.68 8.55 5.92
C TRP A 194 1.56 8.85 7.13
N ASP A 195 1.87 7.89 8.00
CA ASP A 195 2.78 8.18 9.14
C ASP A 195 4.11 8.79 8.65
N ASP A 196 4.80 9.57 9.46
CA ASP A 196 6.12 10.16 9.09
C ASP A 196 7.30 9.43 9.76
N GLY A 197 7.06 8.24 10.28
CA GLY A 197 8.01 7.42 11.02
C GLY A 197 7.91 7.68 12.52
N SER A 198 7.28 8.79 12.92
CA SER A 198 7.17 9.17 14.32
C SER A 198 6.44 8.14 15.16
N PHE A 199 5.49 7.38 14.60
CA PHE A 199 4.76 6.34 15.31
C PHE A 199 5.71 5.31 15.95
N PHE A 200 6.81 4.96 15.28
CA PHE A 200 7.78 3.99 15.80
C PHE A 200 8.27 4.34 17.21
N SER A 201 8.40 5.62 17.54
CA SER A 201 8.85 6.11 18.85
C SER A 201 7.74 6.42 19.85
N LYS A 202 6.47 6.47 19.42
CA LYS A 202 5.35 6.90 20.29
C LYS A 202 4.99 5.83 21.33
N PRO A 203 4.75 6.20 22.60
CA PRO A 203 4.23 5.25 23.60
C PRO A 203 2.84 4.72 23.21
N ILE A 204 2.62 3.41 23.36
CA ILE A 204 1.32 2.77 23.08
C ILE A 204 0.66 2.40 24.42
N ILE A 205 -0.29 3.21 24.88
CA ILE A 205 -0.96 3.03 26.18
C ILE A 205 -2.43 2.61 26.07
N ASN A 206 -3.02 2.75 24.88
CA ASN A 206 -4.45 2.50 24.62
C ASN A 206 -4.76 1.07 24.16
N THR A 207 -3.75 0.18 24.16
CA THR A 207 -3.89 -1.25 23.88
C THR A 207 -2.71 -2.01 24.48
N ASP A 208 -2.88 -3.31 24.74
CA ASP A 208 -1.80 -4.22 25.18
C ASP A 208 -1.20 -5.05 24.02
N LYS A 209 -1.65 -4.82 22.79
CA LYS A 209 -1.25 -5.59 21.60
C LYS A 209 0.02 -5.04 20.95
N THR A 210 0.80 -5.92 20.35
CA THR A 210 1.90 -5.52 19.46
C THR A 210 1.31 -5.03 18.14
N VAL A 211 1.78 -3.89 17.65
CA VAL A 211 1.35 -3.30 16.38
C VAL A 211 2.37 -3.65 15.32
N VAL A 212 1.95 -4.24 14.20
CA VAL A 212 2.82 -4.58 13.07
C VAL A 212 2.47 -3.64 11.94
N ILE A 213 3.46 -2.93 11.43
CA ILE A 213 3.32 -1.89 10.41
C ILE A 213 4.22 -2.14 9.21
N GLY A 214 3.85 -1.55 8.08
CA GLY A 214 4.66 -1.39 6.89
C GLY A 214 5.07 0.07 6.73
N HIS A 215 4.92 0.61 5.52
CA HIS A 215 5.07 2.01 5.11
C HIS A 215 6.50 2.57 5.18
N PHE A 216 7.23 2.25 6.26
CA PHE A 216 8.63 2.61 6.42
C PHE A 216 9.54 1.42 6.31
N GLY A 217 10.47 1.51 5.35
CA GLY A 217 11.59 0.59 5.26
C GLY A 217 12.38 0.56 6.57
N THR A 218 12.72 -0.65 7.04
CA THR A 218 13.42 -0.85 8.32
C THR A 218 14.76 -0.12 8.39
N MET A 219 15.48 -0.03 7.27
CA MET A 219 16.74 0.73 7.19
C MET A 219 16.52 2.22 7.45
N HIS A 220 15.45 2.79 6.91
CA HIS A 220 15.12 4.19 7.09
C HIS A 220 14.79 4.51 8.56
N LEU A 221 14.00 3.67 9.23
CA LEU A 221 13.72 3.84 10.66
C LEU A 221 14.99 3.67 11.51
N ARG A 222 15.90 2.77 11.14
CA ARG A 222 17.17 2.62 11.85
C ARG A 222 18.00 3.90 11.76
N ASP A 223 18.11 4.47 10.57
CA ASP A 223 18.84 5.72 10.36
C ASP A 223 18.16 6.89 11.09
N MET A 224 16.83 6.97 11.07
CA MET A 224 16.06 8.02 11.75
C MET A 224 16.25 8.03 13.27
N TYR A 225 16.45 6.86 13.87
CA TYR A 225 16.52 6.67 15.32
C TYR A 225 17.90 6.25 15.82
N ASP A 226 18.94 6.37 14.99
CA ASP A 226 20.33 5.99 15.30
C ASP A 226 20.47 4.55 15.85
N LEU A 227 19.71 3.60 15.29
CA LEU A 227 19.67 2.21 15.73
C LEU A 227 20.71 1.36 14.98
N SER A 228 21.48 0.58 15.73
CA SER A 228 22.50 -0.31 15.14
C SER A 228 21.89 -1.47 14.35
N TYR A 229 22.61 -1.91 13.32
CA TYR A 229 22.41 -3.22 12.70
C TYR A 229 23.02 -4.27 13.62
N GLU A 230 22.22 -5.23 14.10
CA GLU A 230 22.77 -6.42 14.73
C GLU A 230 23.16 -7.43 13.64
N ASP A 231 24.47 -7.70 13.51
CA ASP A 231 24.99 -8.73 12.61
C ASP A 231 24.28 -10.07 12.86
N GLY A 232 23.62 -10.60 11.83
CA GLY A 232 22.98 -11.91 11.84
C GLY A 232 21.48 -11.95 12.14
N LYS A 233 20.82 -10.83 12.46
CA LYS A 233 19.35 -10.70 12.38
C LYS A 233 18.96 -10.28 10.96
N LYS A 234 17.85 -10.82 10.43
CA LYS A 234 17.30 -10.36 9.13
C LYS A 234 17.10 -8.85 9.21
N SER A 235 17.75 -8.10 8.31
CA SER A 235 17.60 -6.63 8.15
C SER A 235 16.15 -6.18 8.00
N ASP A 236 15.30 -7.11 7.58
CA ASP A 236 13.97 -6.87 7.04
C ASP A 236 12.90 -6.69 8.11
N ILE A 237 13.21 -6.97 9.38
CA ILE A 237 12.29 -6.73 10.51
C ILE A 237 12.99 -5.87 11.56
N LEU A 238 12.33 -4.77 11.93
CA LEU A 238 12.70 -3.92 13.05
C LEU A 238 11.64 -4.10 14.14
N THR A 239 12.10 -4.30 15.37
CA THR A 239 11.21 -4.42 16.54
C THR A 239 11.74 -3.49 17.61
N ARG A 240 10.85 -2.75 18.27
CA ARG A 240 11.20 -1.93 19.43
C ARG A 240 11.66 -2.78 20.60
N ASP A 241 12.46 -2.19 21.48
CA ASP A 241 12.94 -2.86 22.70
C ASP A 241 11.81 -3.33 23.63
N ASP A 242 10.67 -2.63 23.63
CA ASP A 242 9.47 -3.02 24.41
C ASP A 242 8.61 -4.08 23.71
N GLY A 243 8.95 -4.48 22.48
CA GLY A 243 8.22 -5.47 21.68
C GLY A 243 6.82 -5.01 21.24
N ARG A 244 6.54 -3.70 21.30
CA ARG A 244 5.20 -3.15 21.02
C ARG A 244 4.97 -2.73 19.58
N VAL A 245 6.03 -2.54 18.80
CA VAL A 245 6.03 -2.35 17.33
C VAL A 245 7.12 -3.22 16.72
#